data_AF-A0A7J6R857-F1
#
_entry.id   AF-A0A7J6R857-F1
#
_cell.length_a   1.000
_cell.length_b   1.000
_cell.length_c   1.000
_cell.angle_alpha   90.00
_cell.angle_beta   90.00
_cell.angle_gamma   90.00
#
_symmetry.space_group_name_H-M   'P 1'
#
loop_
_entity.id
_entity.type
_entity.pdbx_description
1 polymer ?
#
loop_
_entity_poly.entity_id
_entity_poly.type
_entity_poly.pdbx_seq_one_letter_code
_entity_poly.pdbx_strand_id
1 'polypeptide(L)'
;QITNTAITNIIGLSCFLYAILAGVIYCFSVDEQLGERYVGVPPTSSIWSILSVVPIFIFGFSCHFTMPLVAEDMVNRNMKKLDTASLLAVSFVTVVYLAVMIAPYYAFGDTVESNFYLSLPVSNIAIHIGYIALPFAVLTAFPLLLFPARQSISS
;
A
#
# COMPACT_ATOMS: atom_id res chain seq x y z
N GLN A 1 16.40 -11.36 -20.67
CA GLN A 1 14.98 -10.95 -20.57
C GLN A 1 14.49 -10.83 -19.12
N ILE A 2 14.90 -11.71 -18.20
CA ILE A 2 14.54 -11.68 -16.76
C ILE A 2 15.04 -10.40 -16.05
N THR A 3 16.20 -9.87 -16.45
CA THR A 3 16.82 -8.68 -15.83
C THR A 3 16.00 -7.40 -16.00
N ASN A 4 15.30 -7.24 -17.11
CA ASN A 4 14.52 -6.02 -17.39
C ASN A 4 13.28 -5.94 -16.49
N THR A 5 12.64 -7.07 -16.19
CA THR A 5 11.49 -7.15 -15.28
C THR A 5 11.89 -6.88 -13.83
N ALA A 6 13.05 -7.40 -13.41
CA ALA A 6 13.58 -7.15 -12.07
C ALA A 6 13.89 -5.67 -11.84
N ILE A 7 14.51 -4.99 -12.82
CA ILE A 7 14.81 -3.56 -12.74
C ILE A 7 13.50 -2.74 -12.63
N THR A 8 12.52 -3.00 -13.49
CA THR A 8 11.22 -2.31 -13.44
C THR A 8 10.52 -2.51 -12.10
N ASN A 9 10.58 -3.71 -11.53
CA ASN A 9 10.01 -4.00 -10.21
C ASN A 9 10.75 -3.26 -9.07
N ILE A 10 12.09 -3.23 -9.11
CA ILE A 10 12.89 -2.50 -8.11
C ILE A 10 12.59 -1.01 -8.17
N ILE A 11 12.50 -0.44 -9.37
CA ILE A 11 12.15 0.98 -9.56
C ILE A 11 10.73 1.24 -9.03
N GLY A 12 9.76 0.40 -9.41
CA GLY A 12 8.37 0.50 -8.95
C GLY A 12 8.25 0.44 -7.43
N LEU A 13 8.92 -0.52 -6.80
CA LEU A 13 8.96 -0.66 -5.34
C LEU A 13 9.62 0.55 -4.68
N SER A 14 10.70 1.07 -5.25
CA SER A 14 11.39 2.25 -4.73
C SER A 14 10.50 3.50 -4.81
N CYS A 15 9.77 3.68 -5.92
CA CYS A 15 8.78 4.74 -6.08
C CYS A 15 7.65 4.62 -5.06
N PHE A 16 7.14 3.41 -4.85
CA PHE A 16 6.09 3.14 -3.87
C PHE A 16 6.55 3.45 -2.43
N LEU A 17 7.74 2.97 -2.06
CA LEU A 17 8.33 3.22 -0.75
C LEU A 17 8.61 4.72 -0.54
N TYR A 18 9.15 5.40 -1.55
CA TYR A 18 9.35 6.85 -1.49
C TYR A 18 8.03 7.59 -1.25
N ALA A 19 6.98 7.25 -1.99
CA ALA A 19 5.67 7.86 -1.81
C ALA A 19 5.11 7.58 -0.39
N ILE A 20 5.21 6.36 0.11
CA ILE A 20 4.74 6.07 1.48
C ILE A 20 5.53 6.87 2.51
N LEU A 21 6.86 6.83 2.44
CA LEU A 21 7.72 7.50 3.41
C LEU A 21 7.54 9.02 3.37
N ALA A 22 7.54 9.63 2.18
CA ALA A 22 7.34 11.07 2.04
C ALA A 22 5.97 11.51 2.57
N GLY A 23 4.92 10.75 2.25
CA GLY A 23 3.56 11.04 2.73
C GLY A 23 3.43 10.90 4.25
N VAL A 24 3.91 9.79 4.82
CA VAL A 24 3.85 9.54 6.27
C VAL A 24 4.70 10.54 7.05
N ILE A 25 5.94 10.81 6.62
CA ILE A 25 6.82 11.79 7.27
C ILE A 25 6.19 13.17 7.24
N TYR A 26 5.60 13.56 6.10
CA TYR A 26 4.93 14.85 6.00
C TYR A 26 3.71 14.94 6.91
N CYS A 27 2.86 13.90 6.96
CA CYS A 27 1.74 13.86 7.89
C CYS A 27 2.16 14.01 9.37
N PHE A 28 3.33 13.47 9.76
CA PHE A 28 3.87 13.66 11.10
C PHE A 28 4.59 15.00 11.31
N SER A 29 5.14 15.61 10.25
CA SER A 29 5.83 16.89 10.34
C SER A 29 4.91 18.09 10.19
N VAL A 30 3.67 17.88 9.74
CA VAL A 30 2.60 18.89 9.79
C VAL A 30 2.24 19.09 11.26
N ASP A 31 2.95 20.00 11.89
CA ASP A 31 2.66 20.51 13.22
C ASP A 31 1.63 21.65 13.08
N GLU A 32 0.46 21.44 13.67
CA GLU A 32 -0.44 22.48 14.21
C GLU A 32 -0.71 23.72 13.33
N GLN A 33 -1.19 23.57 12.08
CA GLN A 33 -1.66 24.74 11.29
C GLN A 33 -3.08 24.69 10.72
N LEU A 34 -3.86 23.62 10.93
CA LEU A 34 -5.30 23.65 10.67
C LEU A 34 -6.05 23.28 11.94
N GLY A 35 -6.89 24.21 12.38
CA GLY A 35 -7.56 24.23 13.68
C GLY A 35 -8.33 22.96 14.02
N GLU A 36 -8.34 22.69 15.32
CA GLU A 36 -9.08 21.65 16.04
C GLU A 36 -8.88 20.22 15.53
N ARG A 37 -7.87 19.56 16.11
CA ARG A 37 -7.68 18.11 16.08
C ARG A 37 -8.93 17.39 16.60
N TYR A 38 -9.90 17.12 15.74
CA TYR A 38 -10.98 16.20 16.05
C TYR A 38 -10.50 14.76 15.83
N VAL A 39 -9.67 14.27 16.76
CA VAL A 39 -9.33 12.84 16.87
C VAL A 39 -10.47 12.14 17.60
N GLY A 40 -11.65 12.14 16.98
CA GLY A 40 -12.86 11.51 17.51
C GLY A 40 -13.30 10.39 16.58
N VAL A 41 -14.02 9.40 17.11
CA VAL A 41 -14.72 8.43 16.24
C VAL A 41 -15.62 9.23 15.29
N PRO A 42 -15.50 9.07 13.97
CA PRO A 42 -16.33 9.79 13.01
C PRO A 42 -17.80 9.61 13.40
N PRO A 43 -18.60 10.68 13.52
CA PRO A 43 -20.00 10.59 13.93
C PRO A 43 -20.86 9.72 12.98
N THR A 44 -20.31 9.35 11.82
CA THR A 44 -20.91 8.52 10.77
C THR A 44 -20.58 7.03 10.88
N SER A 45 -19.92 6.56 11.95
CA SER A 45 -19.54 5.15 12.15
C SER A 45 -20.75 4.24 12.45
N SER A 46 -21.63 4.08 11.48
CA SER A 46 -22.68 3.06 11.48
C SER A 46 -22.09 1.68 11.16
N ILE A 47 -22.74 0.61 11.62
CA ILE A 47 -22.32 -0.77 11.30
C ILE A 47 -22.17 -0.98 9.78
N TRP A 48 -23.04 -0.33 9.00
CA TRP A 48 -23.06 -0.40 7.54
C TRP A 48 -21.84 0.28 6.91
N SER A 49 -21.37 1.39 7.49
CA SER A 49 -20.15 2.06 7.04
C SER A 49 -18.89 1.25 7.36
N ILE A 50 -18.90 0.44 8.41
CA ILE A 50 -17.77 -0.45 8.70
C ILE A 50 -17.76 -1.62 7.71
N LEU A 51 -18.93 -2.23 7.48
CA LEU A 51 -19.09 -3.35 6.54
C LEU A 51 -18.77 -2.96 5.09
N SER A 52 -18.96 -1.70 4.68
CA SER A 52 -18.61 -1.25 3.32
C SER A 52 -17.10 -1.19 3.06
N VAL A 53 -16.27 -1.05 4.10
CA VAL A 53 -14.80 -0.98 3.98
C VAL A 53 -14.16 -2.37 4.13
N VAL A 54 -14.85 -3.34 4.72
CA VAL A 54 -14.36 -4.73 4.87
C VAL A 54 -13.82 -5.33 3.56
N PRO A 55 -14.50 -5.21 2.40
CA PRO A 55 -13.97 -5.72 1.14
C PRO A 55 -12.62 -5.09 0.77
N ILE A 56 -12.45 -3.79 1.01
CA ILE A 56 -11.20 -3.06 0.70
C ILE A 56 -10.04 -3.66 1.50
N PHE A 57 -10.25 -3.94 2.80
CA PHE A 57 -9.26 -4.61 3.62
C PHE A 57 -8.96 -6.04 3.13
N ILE A 58 -9.98 -6.82 2.80
CA ILE A 58 -9.80 -8.19 2.30
C ILE A 58 -8.97 -8.19 1.00
N PHE A 59 -9.29 -7.30 0.06
CA PHE A 59 -8.54 -7.17 -1.19
C PHE A 59 -7.11 -6.65 -0.95
N GLY A 60 -6.91 -5.72 -0.02
CA GLY A 60 -5.58 -5.21 0.32
C GLY A 60 -4.64 -6.27 0.89
N PHE A 61 -5.16 -7.19 1.71
CA PHE A 61 -4.39 -8.31 2.28
C PHE A 61 -4.37 -9.57 1.39
N SER A 62 -4.97 -9.52 0.20
CA SER A 62 -5.01 -10.67 -0.70
C SER A 62 -3.65 -10.87 -1.38
N CYS A 63 -2.88 -11.87 -0.92
CA CYS A 63 -1.65 -12.33 -1.58
C CYS A 63 -1.70 -13.81 -2.02
N HIS A 64 -2.83 -14.48 -1.81
CA HIS A 64 -2.96 -15.93 -2.08
C HIS A 64 -2.66 -16.28 -3.55
N PHE A 65 -3.03 -15.42 -4.51
CA PHE A 65 -2.82 -15.66 -5.94
C PHE A 65 -1.34 -15.55 -6.36
N THR A 66 -0.50 -14.84 -5.62
CA THR A 66 0.96 -14.75 -5.90
C THR A 66 1.77 -15.81 -5.16
N MET A 67 1.22 -16.42 -4.11
CA MET A 67 1.92 -17.38 -3.26
C MET A 67 2.45 -18.62 -4.03
N PRO A 68 1.70 -19.21 -4.99
CA PRO A 68 2.22 -20.32 -5.81
C PRO A 68 3.43 -19.95 -6.65
N LEU A 69 3.46 -18.73 -7.21
CA LEU A 69 4.59 -18.24 -8.01
C LEU A 69 5.86 -18.14 -7.15
N VAL A 70 5.73 -17.58 -5.95
CA VAL A 70 6.83 -17.50 -4.98
C VAL A 70 7.30 -18.89 -4.56
N ALA A 71 6.39 -19.86 -4.41
CA ALA A 71 6.73 -21.23 -4.03
C ALA A 71 7.56 -21.96 -5.10
N GLU A 72 7.31 -21.67 -6.39
CA GLU A 72 8.07 -22.23 -7.51
C GLU A 72 9.46 -21.59 -7.66
N ASP A 73 9.61 -20.30 -7.31
CA ASP A 73 10.90 -19.60 -7.34
C ASP A 73 11.82 -19.93 -6.13
N MET A 74 11.32 -20.60 -5.09
CA MET A 74 12.10 -20.89 -3.88
C MET A 74 13.10 -22.05 -4.05
N VAL A 75 14.36 -21.78 -3.73
CA VAL A 75 15.42 -22.81 -3.67
C VAL A 75 15.18 -23.77 -2.49
N ASN A 76 15.02 -25.06 -2.79
CA ASN A 76 14.65 -26.12 -1.83
C ASN A 76 13.28 -25.88 -1.18
N ARG A 77 12.22 -26.01 -2.00
CA ARG A 77 10.80 -25.85 -1.65
C ARG A 77 10.45 -26.65 -0.38
N ASN A 78 10.09 -25.93 0.67
CA ASN A 78 9.59 -26.49 1.93
C ASN A 78 8.39 -25.67 2.39
N MET A 79 7.30 -26.35 2.77
CA MET A 79 6.09 -25.70 3.27
C MET A 79 6.36 -24.81 4.48
N LYS A 80 7.27 -25.22 5.39
CA LYS A 80 7.65 -24.41 6.56
C LYS A 80 8.32 -23.09 6.18
N LYS A 81 9.12 -23.09 5.11
CA LYS A 81 9.79 -21.87 4.61
C LYS A 81 8.78 -20.93 3.96
N LEU A 82 7.85 -21.49 3.17
CA LEU A 82 6.79 -20.71 2.53
C LEU A 82 5.90 -20.02 3.57
N ASP A 83 5.51 -20.76 4.61
CA ASP A 83 4.68 -20.25 5.71
C ASP A 83 5.39 -19.13 6.48
N THR A 84 6.67 -19.34 6.82
CA THR A 84 7.48 -18.29 7.49
C THR A 84 7.65 -17.05 6.61
N ALA A 85 7.91 -17.23 5.31
CA ALA A 85 8.04 -16.11 4.37
C ALA A 85 6.73 -15.33 4.21
N SER A 86 5.60 -16.04 4.11
CA SER A 86 4.26 -15.45 4.06
C SER A 86 3.95 -14.66 5.33
N LEU A 87 4.19 -15.25 6.51
CA LEU A 87 3.96 -14.59 7.79
C LEU A 87 4.78 -13.30 7.93
N LEU A 88 6.04 -13.32 7.52
CA LEU A 88 6.91 -12.14 7.53
C LEU A 88 6.41 -11.06 6.56
N ALA A 89 6.00 -11.44 5.35
CA ALA A 89 5.46 -10.52 4.36
C ALA A 89 4.15 -9.87 4.82
N VAL A 90 3.22 -10.66 5.36
CA VAL A 90 1.94 -10.17 5.91
C VAL A 90 2.18 -9.26 7.12
N SER A 91 3.11 -9.62 8.00
CA SER A 91 3.47 -8.79 9.16
C SER A 91 4.07 -7.45 8.71
N PHE A 92 4.97 -7.46 7.72
CA PHE A 92 5.57 -6.25 7.18
C PHE A 92 4.53 -5.33 6.53
N VAL A 93 3.66 -5.86 5.66
CA VAL A 93 2.61 -5.05 5.00
C VAL A 93 1.61 -4.50 6.02
N THR A 94 1.33 -5.25 7.10
CA THR A 94 0.47 -4.78 8.20
C THR A 94 1.04 -3.51 8.83
N VAL A 95 2.34 -3.48 9.14
CA VAL A 95 3.01 -2.30 9.70
C VAL A 95 2.92 -1.11 8.75
N VAL A 96 3.15 -1.35 7.45
CA VAL A 96 3.06 -0.30 6.41
C VAL A 96 1.64 0.25 6.31
N TYR A 97 0.63 -0.62 6.26
CA TYR A 97 -0.78 -0.21 6.20
C TYR A 97 -1.20 0.56 7.44
N LEU A 98 -0.80 0.13 8.64
CA LEU A 98 -1.07 0.87 9.86
C LEU A 98 -0.44 2.26 9.82
N ALA A 99 0.80 2.41 9.38
CA ALA A 99 1.45 3.71 9.25
C ALA A 99 0.70 4.64 8.27
N VAL A 100 0.29 4.10 7.12
CA VAL A 100 -0.43 4.86 6.07
C VAL A 100 -1.87 5.19 6.49
N MET A 101 -2.51 4.41 7.36
CA MET A 101 -3.83 4.73 7.89
C MET A 101 -3.76 5.73 9.05
N ILE A 102 -2.83 5.53 9.99
CA ILE A 102 -2.73 6.34 11.21
C ILE A 102 -2.20 7.74 10.90
N ALA A 103 -1.17 7.89 10.07
CA ALA A 103 -0.51 9.18 9.89
C ALA A 103 -1.42 10.25 9.26
N PRO A 104 -2.15 9.99 8.16
CA PRO A 104 -3.05 10.99 7.58
C PRO A 104 -4.29 11.24 8.43
N TYR A 105 -4.81 10.20 9.10
CA TYR A 105 -5.91 10.40 10.05
C TYR A 105 -5.49 11.25 11.25
N TYR A 106 -4.24 11.10 11.71
CA TYR A 106 -3.67 11.97 12.74
C TYR A 106 -3.49 13.42 12.28
N ALA A 107 -3.14 13.63 11.00
CA ALA A 107 -2.90 14.95 10.43
C ALA A 107 -4.19 15.71 10.04
N PHE A 108 -5.18 15.03 9.45
CA PHE A 108 -6.37 15.65 8.83
C PHE A 108 -7.69 15.28 9.52
N GLY A 109 -7.68 14.33 10.47
CA GLY A 109 -8.89 13.87 11.17
C GLY A 109 -9.95 13.34 10.22
N ASP A 110 -11.20 13.77 10.41
CA ASP A 110 -12.37 13.35 9.62
C ASP A 110 -12.43 13.98 8.21
N THR A 111 -11.50 14.89 7.89
CA THR A 111 -11.45 15.54 6.56
C THR A 111 -10.53 14.81 5.57
N VAL A 112 -9.96 13.67 5.98
CA VAL A 112 -9.08 12.87 5.12
C VAL A 112 -9.85 12.29 3.93
N GLU A 113 -9.32 12.49 2.73
CA GLU A 113 -9.89 11.85 1.54
C GLU A 113 -9.50 10.37 1.45
N SER A 114 -10.27 9.58 0.68
CA SER A 114 -9.98 8.15 0.45
C SER A 114 -8.58 7.92 -0.11
N ASN A 115 -8.08 8.87 -0.92
CA ASN A 115 -6.67 9.00 -1.25
C ASN A 115 -6.08 10.16 -0.46
N PHE A 116 -5.41 9.85 0.65
CA PHE A 116 -4.86 10.88 1.55
C PHE A 116 -3.86 11.83 0.87
N TYR A 117 -3.24 11.40 -0.23
CA TYR A 117 -2.34 12.24 -1.02
C TYR A 117 -3.04 13.46 -1.64
N LEU A 118 -4.35 13.40 -1.85
CA LEU A 118 -5.16 14.54 -2.32
C LEU A 118 -5.39 15.59 -1.23
N SER A 119 -5.36 15.17 0.03
CA SER A 119 -5.43 16.07 1.19
C SER A 119 -4.10 16.80 1.46
N LEU A 120 -3.00 16.39 0.82
CA LEU A 120 -1.68 17.02 0.99
C LEU A 120 -1.52 18.26 0.09
N PRO A 121 -0.92 19.36 0.60
CA PRO A 121 -0.72 20.55 -0.20
C PRO A 121 0.33 20.32 -1.30
N VAL A 122 -0.03 20.73 -2.53
CA VAL A 122 0.80 20.59 -3.74
C VAL A 122 2.04 21.50 -3.74
N SER A 123 2.15 22.43 -2.77
CA SER A 123 3.27 23.36 -2.66
C SER A 123 4.59 22.68 -2.31
N ASN A 124 4.57 21.50 -1.67
CA ASN A 124 5.78 20.76 -1.35
C ASN A 124 6.20 19.86 -2.51
N ILE A 125 7.36 20.15 -3.10
CA ILE A 125 7.94 19.40 -4.23
C ILE A 125 8.11 17.91 -3.91
N ALA A 126 8.49 17.56 -2.67
CA ALA A 126 8.70 16.18 -2.27
C ALA A 126 7.40 15.35 -2.34
N ILE A 127 6.29 15.95 -1.89
CA ILE A 127 4.95 15.35 -1.95
C ILE A 127 4.45 15.29 -3.39
N HIS A 128 4.70 16.33 -4.20
CA HIS A 128 4.34 16.32 -5.61
C HIS A 128 5.03 15.19 -6.38
N ILE A 129 6.31 14.94 -6.09
CA ILE A 129 7.04 13.78 -6.64
C ILE A 129 6.39 12.47 -6.18
N GLY A 130 6.02 12.36 -4.89
CA GLY A 130 5.34 11.18 -4.34
C GLY A 130 4.00 10.91 -5.02
N TYR A 131 3.23 11.97 -5.28
CA TYR A 131 1.94 11.92 -5.95
C TYR A 131 2.02 11.34 -7.38
N ILE A 132 3.10 11.65 -8.11
CA ILE A 132 3.34 11.09 -9.46
C ILE A 132 3.99 9.70 -9.39
N ALA A 133 4.84 9.47 -8.39
CA ALA A 133 5.53 8.19 -8.19
C ALA A 133 4.57 7.05 -7.82
N LEU A 134 3.48 7.34 -7.09
CA LEU A 134 2.49 6.35 -6.69
C LEU A 134 1.77 5.68 -7.87
N PRO A 135 1.14 6.40 -8.82
CA PRO A 135 0.54 5.77 -10.01
C PRO A 135 1.61 5.12 -10.89
N PHE A 136 2.83 5.65 -10.96
CA PHE A 136 3.91 4.99 -11.68
C PHE A 136 4.27 3.63 -11.08
N ALA A 137 4.35 3.52 -9.76
CA ALA A 137 4.55 2.25 -9.07
C ALA A 137 3.41 1.26 -9.37
N VAL A 138 2.16 1.74 -9.38
CA VAL A 138 1.00 0.92 -9.76
C VAL A 138 1.11 0.43 -11.20
N LEU A 139 1.50 1.29 -12.15
CA LEU A 139 1.72 0.92 -13.54
C LEU A 139 2.78 -0.17 -13.70
N THR A 140 3.85 -0.14 -12.90
CA THR A 140 4.87 -1.20 -12.91
C THR A 140 4.39 -2.50 -12.28
N ALA A 141 3.44 -2.46 -11.33
CA ALA A 141 2.87 -3.64 -10.70
C ALA A 141 1.83 -4.34 -11.59
N PHE A 142 1.10 -3.60 -12.43
CA PHE A 142 0.07 -4.17 -13.31
C PHE A 142 0.55 -5.34 -14.20
N PRO A 143 1.68 -5.23 -14.93
CA PRO A 143 2.22 -6.34 -15.72
C PRO A 143 2.55 -7.59 -14.89
N LEU A 144 3.01 -7.40 -13.64
CA LEU A 144 3.34 -8.51 -12.73
C LEU A 144 2.08 -9.25 -12.29
N LEU A 145 0.98 -8.55 -12.07
CA LEU A 145 -0.31 -9.13 -11.69
C LEU A 145 -0.99 -9.87 -12.87
N LEU A 146 -0.73 -9.43 -14.11
CA LEU A 146 -1.25 -10.10 -15.30
C LEU A 146 -0.57 -11.45 -15.58
N PHE A 147 0.66 -11.65 -15.10
CA PHE A 147 1.37 -12.92 -15.28
C PHE A 147 0.65 -14.14 -14.66
N PRO A 148 0.31 -14.15 -13.36
CA PRO A 148 -0.45 -15.25 -12.77
C PRO A 148 -1.88 -15.35 -13.37
N ALA A 149 -2.54 -14.21 -13.65
CA ALA A 149 -3.87 -14.22 -14.26
C ALA A 149 -3.88 -14.91 -15.64
N ARG A 150 -2.85 -14.67 -16.46
CA ARG A 150 -2.67 -15.35 -17.74
C ARG A 150 -2.48 -16.86 -17.56
N GLN A 151 -1.66 -17.27 -16.59
CA GLN A 151 -1.42 -18.69 -16.31
C GLN A 151 -2.69 -19.42 -15.87
N SER A 152 -3.54 -18.78 -15.06
CA SER A 152 -4.81 -19.35 -14.61
C SER A 152 -5.84 -19.53 -15.73
N ILE A 153 -5.87 -18.64 -16.73
CA ILE A 153 -6.81 -18.72 -17.86
C ILE A 153 -6.35 -19.76 -18.90
N SER A 154 -5.04 -19.94 -19.06
CA SER A 154 -4.47 -20.89 -20.03
C SER A 154 -4.35 -22.33 -19.51
N SER A 155 -4.75 -22.59 -18.27
CA SER A 155 -4.77 -23.92 -17.65
C SER A 155 -6.16 -24.53 -17.75
#